data_AF-A0A957HEZ7-F1
#
_entry.id   AF-A0A957HEZ7-F1
#
_cell.length_a   1.000
_cell.length_b   1.000
_cell.length_c   1.000
_cell.angle_alpha   90.00
_cell.angle_beta   90.00
_cell.angle_gamma   90.00
#
_symmetry.space_group_name_H-M   'P 1'
#
loop_
_entity.id
_entity.type
_entity.pdbx_description
1 polymer ?
#
loop_
_entity_poly.entity_id
_entity_poly.type
_entity_poly.pdbx_seq_one_letter_code
_entity_poly.pdbx_strand_id
1 'polypeptide(L)'
;WRMDNEMRLIVLNLSGEWSQGFVELRAWGDVLSRYEWKLLDALHRTYTEEEGDHLKHGLRVDLEPHQAMIYQFLPVKKRSRKKS
;
A
#
# COMPACT_ATOMS: atom_id res chain seq x y z
N TRP A 1 6.57 -7.35 1.12
CA TRP A 1 7.94 -7.64 0.66
C TRP A 1 8.63 -6.34 0.28
N ARG A 2 9.91 -6.19 0.62
CA ARG A 2 10.72 -5.02 0.24
C ARG A 2 12.12 -5.49 -0.11
N MET A 3 12.65 -5.01 -1.23
CA MET A 3 14.03 -5.20 -1.66
C MET A 3 14.52 -3.89 -2.26
N ASP A 4 15.64 -3.37 -1.76
CA ASP A 4 16.17 -2.06 -2.12
C ASP A 4 15.11 -0.95 -2.05
N ASN A 5 14.78 -0.38 -3.22
CA ASN A 5 13.80 0.69 -3.41
C ASN A 5 12.43 0.16 -3.87
N GLU A 6 12.27 -1.16 -4.02
CA GLU A 6 10.99 -1.77 -4.36
C GLU A 6 10.21 -2.17 -3.12
N MET A 7 8.95 -1.74 -3.08
CA MET A 7 8.00 -2.09 -2.02
C MET A 7 6.76 -2.71 -2.66
N ARG A 8 6.42 -3.93 -2.22
CA ARG A 8 5.26 -4.67 -2.69
C ARG A 8 4.47 -5.24 -1.52
N LEU A 9 3.16 -5.07 -1.54
CA LEU A 9 2.24 -5.72 -0.61
C LEU A 9 1.40 -6.75 -1.38
N ILE A 10 1.42 -7.99 -0.92
CA ILE A 10 0.57 -9.05 -1.43
C ILE A 10 -0.51 -9.30 -0.38
N VAL A 11 -1.76 -9.20 -0.77
CA VAL A 11 -2.91 -9.48 0.09
C VAL A 11 -3.72 -10.59 -0.57
N LEU A 12 -4.03 -11.61 0.23
CA LEU A 12 -4.79 -12.77 -0.21
C LEU A 12 -6.02 -12.90 0.68
N ASN A 13 -7.20 -12.96 0.08
CA ASN A 13 -8.38 -13.46 0.76
C ASN A 13 -8.47 -14.96 0.52
N LEU A 14 -8.19 -15.78 1.54
CA LEU A 14 -8.29 -17.24 1.43
C LEU A 14 -9.68 -17.79 1.80
N SER A 15 -10.60 -16.91 2.18
CA SER A 15 -11.95 -17.30 2.56
C SER A 15 -12.87 -17.39 1.33
N GLY A 16 -13.97 -18.13 1.51
CA GLY A 16 -15.09 -18.15 0.56
C GLY A 16 -15.99 -16.93 0.62
N GLU A 17 -15.65 -15.92 1.43
CA GLU A 17 -16.50 -14.76 1.71
C GLU A 17 -15.83 -13.46 1.29
N TRP A 18 -16.63 -12.46 0.97
CA TRP A 18 -16.14 -11.10 0.77
C TRP A 18 -15.55 -10.59 2.09
N SER A 19 -14.31 -10.10 2.06
CA SER A 19 -13.59 -9.69 3.25
C SER A 19 -13.02 -8.28 3.15
N GLN A 20 -13.27 -7.49 4.19
CA GLN A 20 -12.60 -6.21 4.43
C GLN A 20 -11.55 -6.36 5.51
N GLY A 21 -10.41 -5.68 5.31
CA GLY A 21 -9.28 -5.76 6.24
C GLY A 21 -8.53 -4.45 6.35
N PHE A 22 -7.72 -4.38 7.41
CA PHE A 22 -6.77 -3.30 7.61
C PHE A 22 -5.38 -3.89 7.78
N VAL A 23 -4.50 -3.62 6.82
CA VAL A 23 -3.13 -4.12 6.81
C VAL A 23 -2.24 -3.12 7.54
N GLU A 24 -1.60 -3.55 8.62
CA GLU A 24 -0.65 -2.72 9.35
C GLU A 24 0.65 -2.53 8.56
N LEU A 25 1.00 -1.29 8.26
CA LEU A 25 2.19 -0.92 7.48
C LEU A 25 3.25 -0.16 8.31
N ARG A 26 3.17 -0.21 9.64
CA ARG A 26 4.05 0.59 10.53
C ARG A 26 5.54 0.31 10.31
N ALA A 27 5.90 -0.92 9.96
CA ALA A 27 7.28 -1.30 9.63
C ALA A 27 7.85 -0.54 8.42
N TRP A 28 7.01 0.10 7.60
CA TRP A 28 7.41 0.91 6.45
C TRP A 28 7.14 2.41 6.65
N GLY A 29 6.63 2.81 7.82
CA GLY A 29 6.13 4.18 8.06
C GLY A 29 7.17 5.28 7.86
N ASP A 30 8.44 5.00 8.16
CA ASP A 30 9.56 5.92 7.99
C ASP A 30 9.86 6.24 6.51
N VAL A 31 9.57 5.30 5.60
CA VAL A 31 9.71 5.48 4.15
C VAL A 31 8.43 6.02 3.56
N LEU A 32 7.28 5.47 3.96
CA LEU A 32 5.97 5.87 3.46
C LEU A 32 5.73 7.37 3.67
N SER A 33 5.98 7.88 4.88
CA SER A 33 5.78 9.31 5.21
C SER A 33 6.61 10.30 4.37
N ARG A 34 7.65 9.85 3.66
CA ARG A 34 8.53 10.74 2.87
C ARG A 34 7.96 11.09 1.49
N TYR A 35 6.96 10.36 1.02
CA TYR A 35 6.44 10.50 -0.34
C TYR A 35 4.91 10.47 -0.37
N GLU A 36 4.35 10.99 -1.45
CA GLU A 36 3.03 10.55 -1.95
C GLU A 36 3.24 9.29 -2.78
N TRP A 37 2.29 8.37 -2.73
CA TRP A 37 2.42 7.04 -3.34
C TRP A 37 1.29 6.76 -4.30
N LYS A 38 1.65 6.14 -5.42
CA LYS A 38 0.72 5.44 -6.29
C LYS A 38 0.80 3.96 -5.96
N LEU A 39 -0.32 3.36 -5.54
CA LEU A 39 -0.43 1.93 -5.28
C LEU A 39 -1.00 1.26 -6.54
N LEU A 40 -0.11 0.71 -7.35
CA LEU A 40 -0.48 0.00 -8.57
C LEU A 40 -0.87 -1.44 -8.23
N ASP A 41 -2.08 -1.85 -8.54
CA ASP A 41 -2.45 -3.26 -8.58
C ASP A 41 -1.87 -3.91 -9.84
N ALA A 42 -0.84 -4.74 -9.65
CA ALA A 42 -0.13 -5.38 -10.75
C ALA A 42 -0.99 -6.40 -11.51
N LEU A 43 -2.06 -6.94 -10.91
CA LEU A 43 -2.92 -7.95 -11.53
C LEU A 43 -4.03 -7.30 -12.36
N HIS A 44 -4.68 -6.28 -11.82
CA HIS A 44 -5.85 -5.64 -12.46
C HIS A 44 -5.50 -4.35 -13.22
N ARG A 45 -4.23 -3.91 -13.14
CA ARG A 45 -3.71 -2.68 -13.77
C ARG A 45 -4.45 -1.41 -13.36
N THR A 46 -5.09 -1.43 -12.20
CA THR A 46 -5.70 -0.26 -11.56
C THR A 46 -4.73 0.36 -10.56
N TYR A 47 -4.98 1.60 -10.15
CA TYR A 47 -4.20 2.22 -9.10
C TYR A 47 -5.03 3.15 -8.23
N THR A 48 -4.53 3.39 -7.03
CA THR A 48 -4.96 4.50 -6.17
C THR A 48 -3.78 5.39 -5.82
N GLU A 49 -4.05 6.65 -5.51
CA GLU A 49 -3.06 7.59 -4.99
C GLU A 49 -3.31 7.79 -3.50
N GLU A 50 -2.25 7.73 -2.71
CA GLU A 50 -2.31 7.71 -1.26
C GLU A 50 -1.24 8.62 -0.67
N GLU A 51 -1.63 9.40 0.33
CA GLU A 51 -0.68 10.16 1.12
C GLU A 51 0.12 9.22 2.02
N GLY A 52 1.46 9.36 1.99
CA GLY A 52 2.33 8.54 2.83
C GLY A 52 2.03 8.62 4.32
N ASP A 53 1.50 9.75 4.80
CA ASP A 53 1.06 9.92 6.18
C ASP A 53 -0.21 9.15 6.51
N HIS A 54 -1.09 8.87 5.56
CA HIS A 54 -2.23 7.98 5.79
C HIS A 54 -1.76 6.53 5.80
N LEU A 55 -0.91 6.15 4.84
CA LEU A 55 -0.37 4.79 4.74
C LEU A 55 0.46 4.36 5.95
N LYS A 56 1.07 5.29 6.71
CA LYS A 56 1.79 4.94 7.95
C LYS A 56 0.88 4.30 9.00
N HIS A 57 -0.42 4.59 8.94
CA HIS A 57 -1.39 4.02 9.86
C HIS A 57 -1.84 2.63 9.40
N GLY A 58 -1.77 2.36 8.10
CA GLY A 58 -2.09 1.08 7.46
C GLY A 58 -2.82 1.30 6.15
N LEU A 59 -3.19 0.20 5.49
CA LEU A 59 -3.95 0.21 4.24
C LEU A 59 -5.25 -0.55 4.44
N ARG A 60 -6.39 0.10 4.15
CA ARG A 60 -7.67 -0.59 4.07
C ARG A 60 -7.73 -1.35 2.75
N VAL A 61 -8.17 -2.59 2.83
CA VAL A 61 -8.30 -3.48 1.67
C VAL A 61 -9.69 -4.09 1.65
N ASP A 62 -10.17 -4.35 0.43
CA ASP A 62 -11.47 -4.94 0.18
C ASP A 62 -11.33 -5.99 -0.92
N LEU A 63 -11.59 -7.26 -0.60
CA LEU A 63 -11.29 -8.38 -1.49
C LEU A 63 -12.48 -9.35 -1.60
N GLU A 64 -12.76 -9.75 -2.83
CA GLU A 64 -13.68 -10.84 -3.15
C GLU A 64 -13.14 -12.21 -2.64
N PRO A 65 -14.00 -13.25 -2.52
CA PRO A 65 -13.58 -14.59 -2.18
C PRO A 65 -12.42 -15.09 -3.06
N HIS A 66 -11.39 -15.65 -2.45
CA HIS A 66 -10.20 -16.20 -3.14
C HIS A 66 -9.43 -15.19 -4.02
N GLN A 67 -9.69 -13.88 -3.90
CA GLN A 67 -8.98 -12.86 -4.65
C GLN A 67 -7.58 -12.61 -4.08
N ALA A 68 -6.66 -12.25 -4.98
CA ALA A 68 -5.35 -11.71 -4.66
C ALA A 68 -5.23 -10.28 -5.17
N MET A 69 -4.56 -9.42 -4.40
CA MET A 69 -4.12 -8.10 -4.84
C MET A 69 -2.61 -7.96 -4.61
N ILE A 70 -1.91 -7.40 -5.59
CA ILE A 70 -0.48 -7.13 -5.49
C ILE A 70 -0.26 -5.64 -5.70
N TYR A 71 -0.13 -4.91 -4.61
CA TYR A 71 0.18 -3.48 -4.66
C TYR A 71 1.68 -3.26 -4.82
N GLN A 72 2.08 -2.64 -5.93
CA GLN A 72 3.38 -2.04 -6.11
C GLN A 72 3.33 -0.57 -5.68
N PHE A 73 4.19 -0.19 -4.74
CA PHE A 73 4.27 1.17 -4.22
C PHE A 73 5.23 1.98 -5.09
N LEU A 74 4.69 2.95 -5.83
CA LEU A 74 5.44 3.84 -6.70
C LEU A 74 5.49 5.25 -6.09
N PRO A 75 6.66 5.77 -5.70
CA PRO A 75 6.75 7.11 -5.14
C PRO A 75 6.49 8.14 -6.24
N VAL A 76 5.56 9.07 -5.99
CA VAL A 76 5.17 10.13 -6.94
C VAL A 76 5.97 11.40 -6.68
N LYS A 77 5.88 11.92 -5.45
CA LYS A 77 6.51 13.19 -5.06
C LYS A 77 7.13 13.08 -3.69
N LYS A 78 8.38 13.54 -3.55
CA LYS A 78 9.06 13.65 -2.26
C LYS A 78 8.49 14.84 -1.49
N ARG A 79 8.03 14.61 -0.27
CA ARG A 79 7.53 15.69 0.60
C ARG A 79 8.73 16.48 1.14
N SER A 80 8.67 17.81 1.03
CA SER A 80 9.62 18.67 1.72
C SER A 80 9.32 18.59 3.21
N ARG A 81 10.27 18.12 4.00
CA ARG A 81 10.19 18.27 5.46
C ARG A 81 10.22 19.78 5.74
N LYS A 82 9.08 20.38 6.05
CA LYS A 82 9.08 21.66 6.76
C LYS A 82 9.76 21.39 8.09
N LYS A 83 10.93 22.00 8.31
CA LYS A 83 11.54 22.07 9.64
C LYS A 83 10.55 22.85 10.51
N SER A 84 9.85 22.14 11.38
CA SER A 84 9.26 22.73 12.59
C SER A 84 10.37 23.13 13.54
#